data_AF-A0A1F6AYL0-F1
#
_entry.id   AF-A0A1F6AYL0-F1
#
_cell.length_a   1.000
_cell.length_b   1.000
_cell.length_c   1.000
_cell.angle_alpha   90.00
_cell.angle_beta   90.00
_cell.angle_gamma   90.00
#
_symmetry.space_group_name_H-M   'P 1'
#
loop_
_entity.id
_entity.type
_entity.pdbx_description
1 polymer ?
#
loop_
_entity_poly.entity_id
_entity_poly.type
_entity_poly.pdbx_seq_one_letter_code
_entity_poly.pdbx_strand_id
1 'polypeptide(L)'
;MVSSKLKKILLISLLLIYAHGLEEIITGFYPRDRYMIFFSSLFTDVPQATYWISHTMIWFFFFISFLLVIGGRWKFIVLALFGSIFFIELHHSIDALLTNGYYPGMITATFYPVVGIFYWRQLLIDWRKKNS
;
A
#
# COMPACT_ATOMS: atom_id res chain seq x y z
N MET A 1 -4.27 -20.23 -11.42
CA MET A 1 -3.65 -20.34 -10.07
C MET A 1 -2.73 -19.13 -9.87
N VAL A 2 -2.52 -18.64 -8.64
CA VAL A 2 -1.56 -17.53 -8.40
C VAL A 2 -0.14 -18.10 -8.53
N SER A 3 0.66 -17.53 -9.43
CA SER A 3 2.02 -17.98 -9.73
C SER A 3 2.97 -17.78 -8.55
N SER A 4 4.02 -18.59 -8.48
CA SER A 4 5.12 -18.40 -7.52
C SER A 4 5.78 -17.02 -7.67
N LYS A 5 5.81 -16.50 -8.90
CA LYS A 5 6.31 -15.16 -9.20
C LYS A 5 5.45 -14.07 -8.56
N LEU A 6 4.12 -14.13 -8.71
CA LEU A 6 3.23 -13.16 -8.07
C LEU A 6 3.31 -13.22 -6.54
N LYS A 7 3.45 -14.43 -5.96
CA LYS A 7 3.67 -14.59 -4.52
C LYS A 7 4.95 -13.92 -4.03
N LYS A 8 6.06 -14.05 -4.77
CA LYS A 8 7.32 -13.38 -4.46
C LYS A 8 7.20 -11.85 -4.54
N ILE A 9 6.54 -11.34 -5.59
CA ILE A 9 6.32 -9.89 -5.73
C ILE A 9 5.43 -9.39 -4.59
N LEU A 10 4.37 -10.13 -4.24
CA LEU A 10 3.50 -9.79 -3.11
C LEU A 10 4.29 -9.72 -1.79
N LEU A 11 5.18 -10.69 -1.53
CA LEU A 11 6.04 -10.66 -0.34
C LEU A 11 6.95 -9.42 -0.31
N ILE A 12 7.59 -9.08 -1.44
CA ILE A 12 8.41 -7.87 -1.56
C ILE A 12 7.55 -6.62 -1.30
N SER A 13 6.33 -6.61 -1.81
CA SER A 13 5.38 -5.51 -1.63
C SER A 13 5.00 -5.33 -0.16
N LEU A 14 4.75 -6.44 0.55
CA LEU A 14 4.47 -6.40 1.99
C LEU A 14 5.65 -5.83 2.77
N LEU A 15 6.88 -6.28 2.46
CA LEU A 15 8.08 -5.74 3.11
C LEU A 15 8.25 -4.23 2.84
N LEU A 16 7.98 -3.79 1.60
CA LEU A 16 8.01 -2.37 1.25
C LEU A 16 6.97 -1.56 2.03
N ILE A 17 5.75 -2.08 2.19
CA ILE A 17 4.68 -1.44 2.96
C ILE A 17 5.06 -1.29 4.43
N TYR A 18 5.63 -2.32 5.06
CA TYR A 18 6.10 -2.21 6.43
C TYR A 18 7.27 -1.24 6.57
N ALA A 19 8.22 -1.27 5.64
CA ALA A 19 9.32 -0.30 5.61
C ALA A 19 8.80 1.14 5.44
N HIS A 20 7.77 1.33 4.62
CA HIS A 20 7.12 2.61 4.41
C HIS A 20 6.46 3.13 5.69
N GLY A 21 5.63 2.33 6.33
CA GLY A 21 5.00 2.70 7.61
C GLY A 21 6.02 3.02 8.71
N LEU A 22 7.18 2.34 8.73
CA LEU A 22 8.26 2.68 9.64
C LEU A 22 8.89 4.05 9.32
N GLU A 23 9.14 4.35 8.04
CA GLU A 23 9.63 5.67 7.62
C GLU A 23 8.65 6.78 8.03
N GLU A 24 7.35 6.59 7.80
CA GLU A 24 6.30 7.54 8.18
C GLU A 24 6.29 7.81 9.69
N ILE A 25 6.42 6.76 10.52
CA ILE A 25 6.51 6.88 11.98
C ILE A 25 7.75 7.67 12.38
N ILE A 26 8.92 7.27 11.86
CA ILE A 26 10.22 7.86 12.23
C ILE A 26 10.26 9.34 11.83
N THR A 27 9.65 9.69 10.71
CA THR A 27 9.74 11.04 10.15
C THR A 27 8.53 11.94 10.45
N GLY A 28 7.61 11.45 11.29
CA GLY A 28 6.52 12.26 11.84
C GLY A 28 5.48 12.63 10.80
N PHE A 29 4.92 11.63 10.11
CA PHE A 29 3.92 11.80 9.04
C PHE A 29 2.59 12.38 9.54
N TYR A 30 2.01 11.81 10.60
CA TYR A 30 0.63 12.07 11.03
C TYR A 30 0.24 13.54 11.27
N PRO A 31 1.07 14.47 11.80
CA PRO A 31 0.65 15.84 12.01
C PRO A 31 0.80 16.72 10.76
N ARG A 32 1.43 16.21 9.69
CA ARG A 32 1.73 16.94 8.45
C ARG A 32 0.89 16.47 7.28
N ASP A 33 0.39 15.25 7.35
CA ASP A 33 -0.32 14.64 6.24
C ASP A 33 -1.75 15.17 6.06
N ARG A 34 -2.04 15.63 4.84
CA ARG A 34 -3.35 16.19 4.50
C ARG A 34 -4.49 15.18 4.59
N TYR A 35 -4.24 13.90 4.33
CA TYR A 35 -5.28 12.87 4.42
C TYR A 35 -5.59 12.57 5.88
N MET A 36 -4.58 12.44 6.74
CA MET A 36 -4.78 12.26 8.18
C MET A 36 -5.51 13.46 8.80
N ILE A 37 -5.13 14.69 8.42
CA ILE A 37 -5.82 15.91 8.86
C ILE A 37 -7.28 15.92 8.36
N PHE A 38 -7.50 15.60 7.09
CA PHE A 38 -8.85 15.58 6.53
C PHE A 38 -9.74 14.53 7.21
N PHE A 39 -9.30 13.28 7.31
CA PHE A 39 -10.10 12.22 7.90
C PHE A 39 -10.33 12.42 9.40
N SER A 40 -9.32 12.87 10.15
CA SER A 40 -9.49 13.20 11.57
C SER A 40 -10.56 14.28 11.80
N SER A 41 -10.64 15.27 10.90
CA SER A 41 -11.67 16.33 10.95
C SER A 41 -13.10 15.82 10.78
N LEU A 42 -13.30 14.68 10.10
CA LEU A 42 -14.63 14.09 9.89
C LEU A 42 -15.17 13.38 11.13
N PHE A 43 -14.29 12.96 12.04
CA PHE A 43 -14.64 12.16 13.22
C PHE A 43 -14.31 12.87 14.55
N THR A 44 -13.95 14.15 14.52
CA THR A 44 -13.49 14.93 15.70
C THR A 44 -12.32 14.27 16.44
N ASP A 45 -11.49 13.53 15.70
CA ASP A 45 -10.31 12.84 16.22
C ASP A 45 -9.03 13.67 16.01
N VAL A 46 -7.91 13.22 16.58
CA VAL A 46 -6.58 13.75 16.27
C VAL A 46 -5.93 12.97 15.11
N PRO A 47 -5.15 13.61 14.22
CA PRO A 47 -4.52 12.93 13.07
C PRO A 47 -3.71 11.68 13.43
N GLN A 48 -3.08 11.67 14.61
CA GLN A 48 -2.34 10.53 15.12
C GLN A 48 -3.25 9.31 15.39
N ALA A 49 -4.44 9.51 15.94
CA ALA A 49 -5.40 8.43 16.19
C ALA A 49 -5.91 7.85 14.87
N THR A 50 -6.25 8.74 13.93
CA THR A 50 -6.65 8.36 12.57
C THR A 50 -5.57 7.53 11.88
N TYR A 51 -4.30 7.94 11.97
CA TYR A 51 -3.15 7.21 11.43
C TYR A 51 -3.04 5.79 12.00
N TRP A 52 -3.08 5.64 13.33
CA TRP A 52 -2.95 4.32 13.95
C TRP A 52 -4.11 3.39 13.60
N ILE A 53 -5.34 3.93 13.54
CA ILE A 53 -6.51 3.16 13.14
C ILE A 53 -6.39 2.73 11.67
N SER A 54 -6.09 3.66 10.75
CA SER A 54 -5.95 3.34 9.33
C SER A 54 -4.84 2.33 9.08
N HIS A 55 -3.65 2.53 9.64
CA HIS A 55 -2.51 1.63 9.45
C HIS A 55 -2.76 0.26 10.06
N THR A 56 -3.40 0.18 11.24
CA THR A 56 -3.76 -1.11 11.84
C THR A 56 -4.74 -1.86 10.94
N MET A 57 -5.78 -1.19 10.44
CA MET A 57 -6.75 -1.81 9.53
C MET A 57 -6.12 -2.25 8.21
N ILE A 58 -5.27 -1.41 7.63
CA ILE A 58 -4.56 -1.66 6.36
C ILE A 58 -3.59 -2.83 6.50
N TRP A 59 -2.76 -2.86 7.55
CA TRP A 59 -1.83 -3.96 7.80
C TRP A 59 -2.56 -5.29 8.06
N PHE A 60 -3.67 -5.26 8.81
CA PHE A 60 -4.52 -6.44 9.00
C PHE A 60 -5.13 -6.91 7.67
N PHE A 61 -5.63 -5.98 6.86
CA PHE A 61 -6.18 -6.28 5.55
C PHE A 61 -5.14 -6.94 4.63
N PHE A 62 -3.88 -6.52 4.69
CA PHE A 62 -2.79 -7.13 3.92
C PHE A 62 -2.40 -8.51 4.39
N PHE A 63 -2.38 -8.72 5.70
CA PHE A 63 -2.19 -10.05 6.26
C PHE A 63 -3.31 -11.00 5.81
N ILE A 64 -4.58 -10.56 5.90
CA ILE A 64 -5.72 -11.34 5.42
C ILE A 64 -5.66 -11.56 3.91
N SER A 65 -5.26 -10.55 3.14
CA SER A 65 -5.11 -10.64 1.69
C SER A 65 -4.09 -11.70 1.29
N PHE A 66 -2.98 -11.79 2.03
CA PHE A 66 -1.98 -12.84 1.88
C PHE A 66 -2.56 -14.23 2.18
N LEU A 67 -3.31 -14.37 3.28
CA LEU A 67 -3.96 -15.64 3.65
C LEU A 67 -5.02 -16.08 2.61
N LEU A 68 -5.74 -15.14 1.99
CA LEU A 68 -6.76 -15.43 0.97
C LEU A 68 -6.17 -15.89 -0.37
N VAL A 69 -4.86 -15.72 -0.60
CA VAL A 69 -4.15 -16.32 -1.75
C VAL A 69 -4.23 -17.86 -1.74
N ILE A 70 -4.61 -18.48 -0.61
CA ILE A 70 -4.67 -19.94 -0.42
C ILE A 70 -5.78 -20.62 -1.26
N GLY A 71 -6.76 -19.91 -1.85
CA GLY A 71 -7.63 -20.59 -2.83
C GLY A 71 -8.99 -19.98 -3.13
N GLY A 72 -9.39 -18.91 -2.44
CA GLY A 72 -10.74 -18.35 -2.60
C GLY A 72 -11.08 -17.91 -4.02
N ARG A 73 -12.36 -18.01 -4.40
CA ARG A 73 -12.89 -17.52 -5.69
C ARG A 73 -12.60 -16.03 -5.93
N TRP A 74 -12.48 -15.26 -4.84
CA TRP A 74 -12.26 -13.82 -4.81
C TRP A 74 -10.78 -13.38 -4.85
N LYS A 75 -9.83 -14.32 -4.90
CA LYS A 75 -8.40 -14.00 -4.76
C LYS A 75 -7.87 -12.90 -5.70
N PHE A 76 -8.32 -12.87 -6.95
CA PHE A 76 -7.87 -11.85 -7.90
C PHE A 76 -8.43 -10.45 -7.62
N ILE A 77 -9.65 -10.37 -7.08
CA ILE A 77 -10.24 -9.10 -6.64
C ILE A 77 -9.51 -8.58 -5.40
N VAL A 78 -9.24 -9.46 -4.43
CA VAL A 78 -8.45 -9.12 -3.25
C VAL A 78 -7.05 -8.63 -3.63
N LEU A 79 -6.38 -9.33 -4.56
CA LEU A 79 -5.07 -8.92 -5.07
C LEU A 79 -5.13 -7.60 -5.87
N ALA A 80 -6.21 -7.33 -6.60
CA ALA A 80 -6.39 -6.05 -7.29
C ALA A 80 -6.61 -4.90 -6.28
N LEU A 81 -7.40 -5.13 -5.23
CA LEU A 81 -7.58 -4.17 -4.13
C LEU A 81 -6.26 -3.89 -3.42
N PHE A 82 -5.47 -4.93 -3.12
CA PHE A 82 -4.09 -4.75 -2.63
C PHE A 82 -3.23 -3.91 -3.60
N GLY A 83 -3.37 -4.14 -4.91
CA GLY A 83 -2.65 -3.38 -5.92
C GLY A 83 -3.01 -1.88 -5.96
N SER A 84 -4.13 -1.46 -5.38
CA SER A 84 -4.49 -0.03 -5.35
C SER A 84 -3.53 0.81 -4.52
N ILE A 85 -2.86 0.20 -3.52
CA ILE A 85 -1.91 0.89 -2.64
C ILE A 85 -0.73 1.45 -3.40
N PHE A 86 -0.21 0.75 -4.42
CA PHE A 86 0.88 1.30 -5.23
C PHE A 86 0.56 2.66 -5.86
N PHE A 87 -0.72 2.98 -6.07
CA PHE A 87 -1.14 4.29 -6.56
C PHE A 87 -1.38 5.29 -5.44
N ILE A 88 -1.90 4.85 -4.29
CA ILE A 88 -2.14 5.72 -3.13
C ILE A 88 -0.82 6.24 -2.57
N GLU A 89 0.16 5.35 -2.39
CA GLU A 89 1.48 5.66 -1.81
C GLU A 89 2.33 6.59 -2.70
N LEU A 90 1.94 6.80 -3.95
CA LEU A 90 2.60 7.78 -4.82
C LEU A 90 2.46 9.21 -4.32
N HIS A 91 1.43 9.52 -3.53
CA HIS A 91 1.20 10.89 -3.07
C HIS A 91 2.39 11.44 -2.29
N HIS A 92 3.10 10.62 -1.49
CA HIS A 92 4.30 11.06 -0.76
C HIS A 92 5.40 11.57 -1.68
N SER A 93 5.62 10.88 -2.81
CA SER A 93 6.61 11.31 -3.81
C SER A 93 6.14 12.56 -4.54
N ILE A 94 4.86 12.65 -4.86
CA ILE A 94 4.26 13.83 -5.51
C ILE A 94 4.36 15.05 -4.58
N ASP A 95 4.01 14.91 -3.31
CA ASP A 95 4.02 16.01 -2.34
C ASP A 95 5.44 16.46 -2.02
N ALA A 96 6.42 15.54 -1.97
CA ALA A 96 7.84 15.89 -1.88
C ALA A 96 8.31 16.74 -3.08
N LEU A 97 7.91 16.36 -4.31
CA LEU A 97 8.23 17.12 -5.52
C LEU A 97 7.57 18.51 -5.52
N LEU A 98 6.30 18.59 -5.13
CA LEU A 98 5.55 19.86 -5.10
C LEU A 98 6.07 20.83 -4.04
N THR A 99 6.57 20.32 -2.92
CA THR A 99 7.12 21.13 -1.83
C THR A 99 8.62 21.41 -1.97
N ASN A 100 9.27 20.86 -3.02
CA ASN A 100 10.73 20.91 -3.23
C ASN A 100 11.52 20.54 -1.95
N GLY A 101 11.05 19.51 -1.26
CA GLY A 101 11.54 19.17 0.07
C GLY A 101 11.27 17.72 0.44
N TYR A 102 11.62 17.37 1.68
CA TYR A 102 11.35 16.04 2.21
C TYR A 102 9.91 15.92 2.70
N TYR A 103 9.19 14.91 2.21
CA TYR A 103 7.87 14.51 2.71
C TYR A 103 7.99 13.16 3.44
N PRO A 104 7.43 13.00 4.65
CA PRO A 104 7.48 11.73 5.38
C PRO A 104 6.99 10.56 4.53
N GLY A 105 7.79 9.50 4.40
CA GLY A 105 7.47 8.33 3.58
C GLY A 105 8.00 8.40 2.13
N MET A 106 8.58 9.51 1.68
CA MET A 106 8.96 9.69 0.27
C MET A 106 10.06 8.72 -0.21
N ILE A 107 10.99 8.32 0.66
CA ILE A 107 12.15 7.52 0.27
C ILE A 107 11.66 6.14 -0.16
N THR A 108 10.85 5.50 0.69
CA THR A 108 10.25 4.22 0.36
C THR A 108 9.15 4.35 -0.70
N ALA A 109 8.38 5.45 -0.71
CA ALA A 109 7.35 5.73 -1.73
C ALA A 109 7.91 5.66 -3.17
N THR A 110 9.17 6.07 -3.36
CA THR A 110 9.85 6.06 -4.66
C THR A 110 9.96 4.65 -5.28
N PHE A 111 9.91 3.58 -4.47
CA PHE A 111 9.99 2.21 -4.97
C PHE A 111 8.63 1.62 -5.39
N TYR A 112 7.50 2.22 -4.95
CA TYR A 112 6.16 1.70 -5.25
C TYR A 112 5.83 1.68 -6.75
N PRO A 113 6.23 2.65 -7.60
CA PRO A 113 6.01 2.56 -9.05
C PRO A 113 6.65 1.31 -9.66
N VAL A 114 7.89 1.02 -9.27
CA VAL A 114 8.64 -0.11 -9.82
C VAL A 114 7.99 -1.42 -9.39
N VAL A 115 7.77 -1.60 -8.08
CA VAL A 115 7.14 -2.82 -7.55
C VAL A 115 5.72 -2.98 -8.07
N GLY A 116 4.95 -1.89 -8.12
CA GLY A 116 3.58 -1.84 -8.61
C GLY A 116 3.44 -2.24 -10.07
N ILE A 117 4.32 -1.76 -10.95
CA ILE A 117 4.34 -2.18 -12.37
C ILE A 117 4.54 -3.70 -12.49
N PHE A 118 5.53 -4.25 -11.77
CA PHE A 118 5.77 -5.70 -11.80
C PHE A 118 4.61 -6.49 -11.20
N TYR A 119 4.03 -6.00 -10.12
CA TYR A 119 2.88 -6.60 -9.46
C TYR A 119 1.66 -6.67 -10.39
N TRP A 120 1.23 -5.52 -10.93
CA TRP A 120 0.06 -5.45 -11.80
C TRP A 120 0.24 -6.24 -13.10
N ARG A 121 1.44 -6.16 -13.70
CA ARG A 121 1.76 -6.98 -14.88
C ARG A 121 1.59 -8.46 -14.58
N GLN A 122 2.13 -8.95 -13.47
CA GLN A 122 2.04 -10.37 -13.13
C GLN A 122 0.62 -10.78 -12.73
N LEU A 123 -0.11 -9.92 -12.03
CA LEU A 123 -1.52 -10.13 -11.67
C LEU A 123 -2.40 -10.34 -12.91
N LEU A 124 -2.24 -9.48 -13.92
CA LEU A 124 -2.99 -9.58 -15.18
C LEU A 124 -2.64 -10.84 -15.98
N ILE A 125 -1.37 -11.23 -16.01
CA ILE A 125 -0.92 -12.49 -16.65
C ILE A 125 -1.59 -13.69 -15.97
N ASP A 126 -1.54 -13.76 -14.64
CA ASP A 126 -2.09 -14.87 -13.87
C ASP A 126 -3.62 -14.93 -13.95
N TRP A 127 -4.27 -13.77 -14.04
CA TRP A 127 -5.72 -13.67 -14.24
C TRP A 127 -6.16 -14.19 -15.62
N ARG A 128 -5.47 -13.77 -16.69
CA ARG A 128 -5.77 -14.25 -18.05
C ARG A 128 -5.61 -15.76 -18.18
N LYS A 129 -4.53 -16.33 -17.62
CA LYS A 129 -4.26 -17.78 -17.61
C LYS A 129 -5.30 -18.60 -16.83
N LYS A 130 -6.07 -18.00 -15.93
CA LYS A 130 -7.18 -18.70 -15.26
C LYS A 130 -8.40 -18.85 -16.18
N ASN A 131 -8.61 -17.89 -17.08
CA ASN A 131 -9.81 -17.79 -17.91
C ASN A 131 -9.60 -18.38 -19.33
N SER A 132 -8.38 -18.78 -19.65
CA SER A 132 -8.00 -19.60 -20.82
C SER A 132 -8.06 -21.07 -20.48
#